data_AF-A0A538D185-F1
#
_entry.id   AF-A0A538D185-F1
#
_cell.length_a   1.000
_cell.length_b   1.000
_cell.length_c   1.000
_cell.angle_alpha   90.00
_cell.angle_beta   90.00
_cell.angle_gamma   90.00
#
_symmetry.space_group_name_H-M   'P 1'
#
loop_
_entity.id
_entity.type
_entity.pdbx_description
1 polymer ?
#
loop_
_entity_poly.entity_id
_entity_poly.type
_entity_poly.pdbx_seq_one_letter_code
_entity_poly.pdbx_strand_id
1 'polypeptide(L)'
;SAADQAMIADLVPPARHEAAYAAVRVANNLGITIGPPLGGLLLALGSWTALFAGGAAVSFSGFLLALRFLPRRGAFSPAEPPTRGSLPVILADRPFLLFLVSAAFAWLVYVSFEVVLPISLVQGHGFAPS
;
A
#
# COMPACT_ATOMS: atom_id res chain seq x y z
N SER A 1 -0.76 -0.71 3.93
CA SER A 1 -1.90 0.17 4.27
C SER A 1 -1.69 0.78 5.66
N ALA A 2 -2.48 1.79 6.07
CA ALA A 2 -2.40 2.35 7.42
C ALA A 2 -2.71 1.31 8.51
N ALA A 3 -3.63 0.38 8.21
CA ALA A 3 -3.94 -0.75 9.08
C ALA A 3 -2.74 -1.70 9.25
N ASP A 4 -2.01 -2.03 8.18
CA ASP A 4 -0.83 -2.91 8.27
C ASP A 4 0.27 -2.28 9.13
N GLN A 5 0.48 -0.97 9.00
CA GLN A 5 1.48 -0.27 9.80
C GLN A 5 1.09 -0.25 11.28
N ALA A 6 -0.19 0.02 11.58
CA ALA A 6 -0.71 -0.05 12.93
C ALA A 6 -0.60 -1.47 13.51
N MET A 7 -0.89 -2.50 12.72
CA MET A 7 -0.74 -3.89 13.14
C MET A 7 0.70 -4.25 13.50
N ILE A 8 1.69 -3.82 12.70
CA ILE A 8 3.11 -4.04 13.02
C ILE A 8 3.47 -3.35 14.34
N ALA A 9 3.05 -2.09 14.52
CA ALA A 9 3.29 -1.34 15.73
C ALA A 9 2.69 -2.02 16.97
N ASP A 10 1.47 -2.56 16.84
CA ASP A 10 0.73 -3.22 17.92
C ASP A 10 1.23 -4.64 18.25
N LEU A 11 1.85 -5.34 17.30
CA LEU A 11 2.25 -6.74 17.44
C LEU A 11 3.74 -6.93 17.73
N VAL A 12 4.59 -6.00 17.29
CA VAL A 12 6.04 -6.14 17.34
C VAL A 12 6.62 -5.21 18.40
N PRO A 13 7.63 -5.64 19.18
CA PRO A 13 8.34 -4.74 20.10
C PRO A 13 9.01 -3.58 19.35
N PRO A 14 9.08 -2.36 19.93
CA PRO A 14 9.68 -1.19 19.27
C PRO A 14 11.09 -1.41 18.72
N ALA A 15 11.92 -2.15 19.45
CA ALA A 15 13.30 -2.49 19.05
C ALA A 15 13.39 -3.35 17.76
N ARG A 16 12.28 -3.92 17.29
CA ARG A 16 12.21 -4.76 16.08
C ARG A 16 11.30 -4.18 15.00
N HIS A 17 10.76 -2.98 15.19
CA HIS A 17 9.87 -2.33 14.20
C HIS A 17 10.55 -2.18 12.84
N GLU A 18 11.81 -1.73 12.81
CA GLU A 18 12.56 -1.57 11.55
C GLU A 18 12.62 -2.88 10.75
N ALA A 19 13.02 -3.97 11.39
CA ALA A 19 13.10 -5.29 10.76
C ALA A 19 11.73 -5.79 10.31
N ALA A 20 10.67 -5.57 11.10
CA ALA A 20 9.31 -5.98 10.74
C ALA A 20 8.76 -5.18 9.55
N TYR A 21 8.96 -3.86 9.52
CA TYR A 21 8.60 -3.03 8.38
C TYR A 21 9.39 -3.41 7.12
N ALA A 22 10.68 -3.71 7.27
CA ALA A 22 11.51 -4.20 6.17
C ALA A 22 10.97 -5.53 5.61
N ALA A 23 10.61 -6.48 6.48
CA ALA A 23 10.06 -7.77 6.07
C ALA A 23 8.75 -7.62 5.28
N VAL A 24 7.84 -6.76 5.75
CA VAL A 24 6.58 -6.48 5.02
C VAL A 24 6.84 -5.82 3.68
N ARG A 25 7.82 -4.91 3.60
CA ARG A 25 8.23 -4.30 2.33
C ARG A 25 8.76 -5.35 1.35
N VAL A 26 9.60 -6.27 1.80
CA VAL A 26 10.12 -7.37 0.97
C VAL A 26 8.99 -8.24 0.47
N ALA A 27 8.07 -8.65 1.35
CA ALA A 27 6.91 -9.44 0.96
C ALA A 27 6.02 -8.72 -0.07
N ASN A 28 5.79 -7.42 0.12
CA ASN A 28 5.04 -6.60 -0.83
C ASN A 28 5.72 -6.51 -2.20
N ASN A 29 7.04 -6.28 -2.22
CA ASN A 29 7.79 -6.23 -3.47
C ASN A 29 7.75 -7.57 -4.20
N LEU A 30 7.89 -8.69 -3.49
CA LEU A 30 7.73 -10.03 -4.07
C LEU A 30 6.34 -10.22 -4.68
N GLY A 31 5.28 -9.79 -4.00
CA GLY A 31 3.92 -9.83 -4.52
C GLY A 31 3.76 -9.04 -5.82
N ILE A 32 4.32 -7.83 -5.88
CA ILE A 32 4.29 -6.98 -7.09
C ILE A 32 5.10 -7.61 -8.23
N THR A 33 6.25 -8.20 -7.94
CA THR A 33 7.12 -8.81 -8.97
C THR A 33 6.55 -10.13 -9.50
N ILE A 34 6.00 -10.97 -8.63
CA ILE A 34 5.58 -12.35 -8.97
C ILE A 34 4.10 -12.39 -9.39
N GLY A 35 3.29 -11.46 -8.89
CA GLY A 35 1.85 -11.41 -9.15
C GLY A 35 1.48 -11.35 -10.64
N PRO A 36 2.00 -10.41 -11.44
CA PRO A 36 1.64 -10.29 -12.85
C PRO A 36 2.04 -11.51 -13.70
N PRO A 37 3.25 -12.09 -13.57
CA PRO A 37 3.59 -13.34 -14.26
C PRO A 37 2.65 -14.50 -13.90
N LEU A 38 2.32 -14.68 -12.61
CA LEU A 38 1.39 -15.73 -12.18
C LEU A 38 -0.03 -15.48 -12.68
N GLY A 39 -0.51 -14.23 -12.62
CA GLY A 39 -1.82 -13.85 -13.13
C GLY A 39 -1.93 -14.05 -14.64
N GLY A 40 -0.90 -13.69 -15.40
CA GLY A 40 -0.81 -13.94 -16.83
C GLY A 40 -0.85 -15.43 -17.16
N LEU A 41 -0.14 -16.26 -16.39
CA LEU A 41 -0.19 -17.72 -16.55
C LEU A 41 -1.59 -18.28 -16.28
N LEU A 42 -2.25 -17.85 -15.21
CA LEU A 42 -3.62 -18.27 -14.90
C LEU A 42 -4.60 -17.86 -16.01
N LEU A 43 -4.47 -16.63 -16.53
CA LEU A 43 -5.25 -16.15 -17.66
C LEU A 43 -5.01 -17.00 -18.93
N ALA A 44 -3.76 -17.35 -19.22
CA ALA A 44 -3.43 -18.15 -20.39
C ALA A 44 -3.99 -19.58 -20.32
N LEU A 45 -4.01 -20.19 -19.12
CA LEU A 45 -4.43 -21.58 -18.94
C LEU A 45 -5.94 -21.75 -18.76
N GLY A 46 -6.63 -20.78 -18.16
CA GLY A 46 -8.04 -20.93 -17.79
C GLY A 46 -8.85 -19.65 -17.88
N SER A 47 -8.38 -18.68 -18.67
CA SER A 47 -9.04 -17.39 -18.90
C SER A 47 -9.31 -16.64 -17.59
N TRP A 48 -10.27 -15.71 -17.62
CA TRP A 48 -10.68 -14.90 -16.48
C TRP A 48 -11.09 -15.74 -15.27
N THR A 49 -11.74 -16.89 -15.49
CA THR A 49 -12.23 -17.75 -14.40
C THR A 49 -11.08 -18.29 -13.54
N ALA A 50 -10.01 -18.77 -14.16
CA ALA A 50 -8.85 -19.27 -13.41
C ALA A 50 -8.10 -18.16 -12.69
N LEU A 51 -8.01 -16.96 -13.28
CA LEU A 51 -7.42 -15.79 -12.63
C LEU A 51 -8.19 -15.43 -11.35
N PHE A 52 -9.51 -15.27 -11.45
CA PHE A 52 -10.34 -14.89 -10.30
C PHE A 52 -10.40 -15.99 -9.24
N ALA A 53 -10.53 -17.25 -9.64
CA ALA A 53 -10.52 -18.38 -8.70
C ALA A 53 -9.17 -18.51 -7.99
N GLY A 54 -8.05 -18.37 -8.72
CA GLY A 54 -6.71 -18.38 -8.14
C GLY A 54 -6.48 -17.21 -7.17
N GLY A 55 -6.85 -16.00 -7.56
CA GLY A 55 -6.79 -14.82 -6.70
C GLY A 55 -7.65 -14.97 -5.43
N ALA A 56 -8.86 -15.53 -5.56
CA ALA A 56 -9.73 -15.83 -4.44
C ALA A 56 -9.11 -16.88 -3.51
N ALA A 57 -8.51 -17.95 -4.05
CA ALA A 57 -7.87 -18.99 -3.26
C ALA A 57 -6.66 -18.46 -2.46
N VAL A 58 -5.82 -17.62 -3.07
CA VAL A 58 -4.67 -16.98 -2.38
C VAL A 58 -5.17 -16.03 -1.29
N SER A 59 -6.17 -15.20 -1.59
CA SER A 59 -6.75 -14.26 -0.62
C SER A 59 -7.41 -15.00 0.55
N PHE A 60 -8.15 -16.07 0.26
CA PHE A 60 -8.79 -16.90 1.28
C PHE A 60 -7.76 -17.62 2.15
N SER A 61 -6.68 -18.11 1.56
CA SER A 61 -5.56 -18.69 2.32
C SER A 61 -4.93 -17.66 3.26
N GLY A 62 -4.68 -16.44 2.77
CA GLY A 62 -4.19 -15.33 3.60
C GLY A 62 -5.15 -15.00 4.75
N PHE A 63 -6.45 -15.00 4.49
CA PHE A 63 -7.48 -14.80 5.51
C PHE A 63 -7.47 -15.91 6.58
N LEU A 64 -7.36 -17.19 6.19
CA LEU A 64 -7.26 -18.30 7.14
C LEU A 64 -5.98 -18.22 7.98
N LEU A 65 -4.85 -17.85 7.39
CA LEU A 65 -3.61 -17.62 8.12
C LEU A 65 -3.77 -16.47 9.12
N ALA A 66 -4.39 -15.36 8.73
CA ALA A 66 -4.69 -14.26 9.63
C ALA A 66 -5.58 -14.72 10.80
N LEU A 67 -6.66 -15.47 10.54
CA LEU A 67 -7.51 -16.00 11.60
C LEU A 67 -6.76 -16.93 12.56
N ARG A 68 -5.80 -17.71 12.05
CA ARG A 68 -5.08 -18.71 12.84
C ARG A 68 -3.94 -18.14 13.67
N PHE A 69 -3.23 -17.15 13.14
CA PHE A 69 -1.97 -16.65 13.70
C PHE A 69 -2.07 -15.24 14.28
N LEU A 70 -3.06 -14.45 13.86
CA LEU A 70 -3.21 -13.09 14.36
C LEU A 70 -3.88 -13.10 15.74
N PRO A 71 -3.24 -12.54 16.77
CA PRO A 71 -3.86 -12.46 18.09
C PRO A 71 -5.01 -11.46 18.07
N ARG A 72 -6.04 -11.71 18.90
CA ARG A 72 -7.23 -10.83 19.04
C ARG A 72 -6.89 -9.40 19.47
N ARG A 73 -5.76 -9.19 20.14
CA ARG A 73 -5.26 -7.89 20.57
C ARG A 73 -3.73 -7.88 20.47
N GLY A 74 -3.18 -6.78 19.96
CA GLY A 74 -1.73 -6.62 19.89
C GLY A 74 -1.12 -6.47 21.28
N ALA A 75 0.00 -7.15 21.53
CA ALA A 75 0.68 -7.12 22.82
C ALA A 75 1.21 -5.73 23.21
N PHE A 76 1.40 -4.86 22.21
CA PHE A 76 1.88 -3.49 22.36
C PHE A 76 0.81 -2.46 21.98
N SER A 77 -0.44 -2.90 21.78
CA SER A 77 -1.55 -2.00 21.46
C SER A 77 -1.84 -1.07 22.65
N PRO A 78 -2.12 0.23 22.43
CA PRO A 78 -2.42 1.18 23.50
C PRO A 78 -3.54 0.67 24.43
N ALA A 79 -3.32 0.75 25.74
CA ALA A 79 -4.27 0.25 26.74
C ALA A 79 -5.57 1.08 26.75
N GLU A 80 -5.47 2.38 26.48
CA GLU A 80 -6.59 3.32 26.44
C GLU A 80 -6.73 3.97 25.05
N PRO A 81 -7.96 4.15 24.55
CA PRO A 81 -8.21 4.96 23.36
C PRO A 81 -7.72 6.39 23.59
N PRO A 82 -7.20 7.08 22.56
CA PRO A 82 -6.80 8.48 22.70
C PRO A 82 -7.98 9.33 23.18
N THR A 83 -7.79 10.04 24.30
CA THR A 83 -8.83 10.84 24.98
C THR A 83 -9.19 12.14 24.25
N ARG A 84 -8.45 12.50 23.19
CA ARG A 84 -8.72 13.66 22.34
C ARG A 84 -8.76 13.23 20.88
N GLY A 85 -9.71 13.78 20.14
CA GLY A 85 -9.72 13.66 18.68
C GLY A 85 -8.44 14.22 18.10
N SER A 86 -7.84 13.50 17.14
CA SER A 86 -6.62 13.93 16.45
C SER A 86 -6.88 15.05 15.43
N LEU A 87 -8.10 15.13 14.87
CA LEU A 87 -8.46 16.14 13.87
C LEU A 87 -8.33 17.60 14.38
N PRO A 88 -8.87 18.00 15.55
CA PRO A 88 -8.70 19.35 16.08
C PRO A 88 -7.24 19.73 16.32
N VAL A 89 -6.40 18.76 16.73
CA VAL A 89 -4.97 18.98 16.99
C VAL A 89 -4.23 19.24 15.69
N ILE A 90 -4.50 18.42 14.66
CA ILE A 90 -3.90 18.57 13.33
C ILE A 90 -4.33 19.89 12.69
N LEU A 91 -5.61 20.26 12.78
CA LEU A 91 -6.14 21.49 12.20
C LEU A 91 -5.62 22.77 12.90
N ALA A 92 -5.12 22.65 14.13
CA ALA A 92 -4.51 23.76 14.84
C ALA A 92 -3.04 24.01 14.43
N ASP A 93 -2.37 23.02 13.82
CA ASP A 93 -0.96 23.10 13.43
C ASP A 93 -0.81 23.71 12.01
N ARG A 94 -0.73 25.06 11.97
CA ARG A 94 -0.59 25.81 10.72
C ARG A 94 0.68 25.46 9.92
N PRO A 95 1.88 25.35 10.52
CA PRO A 95 3.07 24.88 9.82
C PRO A 95 2.88 23.52 9.16
N PHE A 96 2.27 22.56 9.88
CA PHE A 96 1.96 21.24 9.33
C PHE A 96 0.96 21.32 8.16
N LEU A 97 -0.10 22.11 8.29
CA LEU A 97 -1.09 22.29 7.23
C LEU A 97 -0.48 22.93 5.97
N LEU A 98 0.38 23.94 6.14
CA LEU A 98 1.09 24.55 5.02
C LEU A 98 1.98 23.52 4.31
N PHE A 99 2.76 22.74 5.07
CA PHE A 99 3.56 21.66 4.53
C PHE A 99 2.72 20.63 3.77
N LEU A 100 1.60 20.20 4.35
CA LEU A 100 0.69 19.22 3.76
C LEU A 100 0.12 19.71 2.42
N VAL A 101 -0.35 20.96 2.38
CA VAL A 101 -0.89 21.59 1.16
C VAL A 101 0.21 21.73 0.11
N SER A 102 1.38 22.23 0.48
CA SER A 102 2.52 22.35 -0.45
C SER A 102 2.95 21.00 -1.02
N ALA A 103 3.00 19.96 -0.19
CA ALA A 103 3.34 18.60 -0.64
C ALA A 103 2.29 18.03 -1.59
N ALA A 104 1.00 18.25 -1.31
CA ALA A 104 -0.09 17.83 -2.19
C ALA A 104 -0.01 18.53 -3.56
N PHE A 105 0.27 19.84 -3.58
CA PHE A 105 0.48 20.58 -4.83
C PHE A 105 1.71 20.06 -5.59
N ALA A 106 2.83 19.83 -4.92
CA ALA A 106 4.02 19.27 -5.55
C ALA A 106 3.74 17.90 -6.17
N TRP A 107 2.99 17.04 -5.47
CA TRP A 107 2.60 15.73 -5.98
C TRP A 107 1.65 15.83 -7.18
N LEU A 108 0.68 16.75 -7.15
CA LEU A 108 -0.19 17.02 -8.29
C LEU A 108 0.59 17.49 -9.52
N VAL A 109 1.56 18.39 -9.34
CA VAL A 109 2.44 18.84 -10.43
C VAL A 109 3.25 17.68 -10.98
N TYR A 110 3.80 16.83 -10.11
CA TYR A 110 4.55 15.64 -10.52
C TYR A 110 3.70 14.67 -11.35
N VAL A 111 2.51 14.32 -10.88
CA VAL A 111 1.59 13.42 -11.61
C VAL A 111 1.14 14.05 -12.93
N SER A 112 0.84 15.36 -12.93
CA SER A 112 0.48 16.08 -14.16
C SER A 112 1.62 16.04 -15.18
N PHE A 113 2.87 16.18 -14.73
CA PHE A 113 4.04 16.06 -15.58
C PHE A 113 4.18 14.64 -16.15
N GLU A 114 4.06 13.60 -15.33
CA GLU A 114 4.11 12.20 -15.80
C GLU A 114 3.00 11.85 -16.80
N VAL A 115 1.79 12.42 -16.67
CA VAL A 115 0.67 12.17 -17.60
C VAL A 115 0.80 12.97 -18.90
N VAL A 116 1.33 14.19 -18.84
CA VAL A 116 1.50 15.07 -20.01
C VAL A 116 2.72 14.70 -20.84
N LEU A 117 3.78 14.17 -20.21
CA LEU A 117 5.03 13.82 -20.90
C LEU A 117 4.83 12.81 -22.05
N PRO A 118 4.10 11.68 -21.89
CA PRO A 118 3.80 10.77 -23.00
C PRO A 118 2.98 11.44 -24.10
N ILE A 119 2.01 12.28 -23.75
CA ILE A 119 1.13 12.95 -24.73
C ILE A 119 1.92 13.97 -25.56
N SER A 120 2.79 14.75 -24.92
CA SER A 120 3.65 15.73 -25.58
C SER A 120 4.72 15.08 -26.48
N LEU A 121 5.28 13.94 -26.06
CA LEU A 121 6.24 13.17 -26.86
C LEU A 121 5.60 12.56 -28.12
N VAL A 122 4.35 12.09 -28.02
CA VAL A 122 3.61 11.51 -29.16
C VAL A 122 3.10 12.59 -30.12
N GLN A 123 2.59 13.73 -29.62
CA GLN A 123 2.01 14.78 -30.47
C GLN A 123 3.04 15.78 -31.02
N GLY A 124 4.15 16.03 -30.31
CA GLY A 124 5.15 17.03 -30.69
C GLY A 124 6.33 16.49 -31.50
N HIS A 125 6.68 15.20 -31.35
CA HIS A 125 7.92 14.64 -31.93
C HIS A 125 7.73 13.34 -32.73
N GLY A 126 6.50 12.87 -32.96
CA GLY A 126 6.20 11.84 -33.97
C GLY A 126 6.74 10.43 -33.70
N PHE A 127 7.17 10.12 -32.47
CA PHE A 127 7.56 8.75 -32.12
C PHE A 127 6.30 7.91 -31.88
N ALA A 128 5.98 7.03 -32.84
CA ALA A 128 4.95 6.00 -32.68
C ALA A 128 5.41 4.96 -31.63
N PRO A 129 4.50 4.42 -30.80
CA PRO A 129 4.85 3.32 -29.92
C PRO A 129 5.12 2.08 -30.78
N SER A 130 6.34 1.55 -30.70
CA SER A 130 6.74 0.25 -31.27
C SER A 130 6.13 -0.91 -30.51
#